data_AF-A0A1E4SCY6-F1
#
_entry.id   AF-A0A1E4SCY6-F1
#
_cell.length_a   1.000
_cell.length_b   1.000
_cell.length_c   1.000
_cell.angle_alpha   90.00
_cell.angle_beta   90.00
_cell.angle_gamma   90.00
#
_symmetry.space_group_name_H-M   'P 1'
#
loop_
_entity.id
_entity.type
_entity.pdbx_description
1 polymer ?
#
loop_
_entity_poly.entity_id
_entity_poly.type
_entity_poly.pdbx_seq_one_letter_code
_entity_poly.pdbx_strand_id
1 'polypeptide(L)'
;MSTLTAESRKSLEDFYLQPITRGNLKYEYNTERETENPPTINQTISRRIAQAVYSLDKLVKEASTKREGFNHLLEMKFSIIATAAQLLAVSLAYTISEGTIKVGEKSVSFGEFNTQEVKQLPIESPKDKIDINLKINDDLAKRPHQVVLSLASIKDSALAAHFVPTFTVSNQIKASIPVNKLPEVLKIQDKLLLSLIIGDQVSGNLDRHLVEIIPGAEYKETSKYVEKPRVGRKQEIHHIFREDPKTINAIIPVAFIGAAVVLTLGLFASWVGFIGADLTTTFKTITTTQLTYNVSFLVTIIGFEVNFIKYYLGQNIFTTLFNSFILGLPSIYFGSKVLRSLRENRKVGRF
;
A
#
# COMPACT_ATOMS: atom_id res chain seq x y z
N MET A 1 -18.80 26.26 14.90
CA MET A 1 -19.86 26.34 13.87
C MET A 1 -19.97 27.78 13.39
N SER A 2 -19.04 28.22 12.57
CA SER A 2 -19.07 29.52 11.90
C SER A 2 -19.54 29.30 10.47
N THR A 3 -20.58 30.03 10.09
CA THR A 3 -21.22 30.00 8.78
C THR A 3 -20.24 30.49 7.72
N LEU A 4 -19.85 29.59 6.82
CA LEU A 4 -19.21 29.95 5.55
C LEU A 4 -20.16 30.86 4.77
N THR A 5 -19.68 32.05 4.41
CA THR A 5 -20.39 33.03 3.59
C THR A 5 -20.72 32.44 2.22
N ALA A 6 -21.91 32.75 1.69
CA ALA A 6 -22.44 32.15 0.44
C ALA A 6 -21.49 32.26 -0.77
N GLU A 7 -20.62 33.28 -0.80
CA GLU A 7 -19.59 33.47 -1.83
C GLU A 7 -18.46 32.43 -1.77
N SER A 8 -18.04 32.00 -0.57
CA SER A 8 -16.97 30.99 -0.44
C SER A 8 -17.47 29.58 -0.76
N ARG A 9 -18.78 29.34 -0.62
CA ARG A 9 -19.43 28.09 -1.04
C ARG A 9 -19.49 27.98 -2.56
N LYS A 10 -19.80 29.06 -3.27
CA LYS A 10 -19.91 29.08 -4.73
C LYS A 10 -18.54 28.90 -5.42
N SER A 11 -17.50 29.51 -4.87
CA SER A 11 -16.13 29.32 -5.38
C SER A 11 -15.58 27.91 -5.14
N LEU A 12 -16.05 27.20 -4.12
CA LEU A 12 -15.66 25.81 -3.86
C LEU A 12 -16.45 24.82 -4.73
N GLU A 13 -17.73 25.10 -5.02
CA GLU A 13 -18.52 24.30 -5.97
C GLU A 13 -17.99 24.43 -7.41
N ASP A 14 -17.59 25.62 -7.85
CA ASP A 14 -17.01 25.85 -9.19
C ASP A 14 -15.62 25.20 -9.36
N PHE A 15 -14.89 24.96 -8.26
CA PHE A 15 -13.60 24.26 -8.30
C PHE A 15 -13.76 22.73 -8.34
N TYR A 16 -14.82 22.17 -7.74
CA TYR A 16 -15.07 20.74 -7.70
C TYR A 16 -15.94 20.21 -8.86
N LEU A 17 -16.60 21.09 -9.63
CA LEU A 17 -17.52 20.71 -10.70
C LEU A 17 -17.04 21.10 -12.11
N GLN A 18 -15.73 21.01 -12.38
CA GLN A 18 -15.28 21.01 -13.79
C GLN A 18 -15.53 19.62 -14.41
N PRO A 19 -16.38 19.51 -15.45
CA PRO A 19 -16.56 18.26 -16.18
C PRO A 19 -15.27 17.93 -16.94
N ILE A 20 -14.72 16.75 -16.68
CA ILE A 20 -13.66 16.15 -17.50
C ILE A 20 -14.24 15.88 -18.87
N THR A 21 -14.08 16.81 -19.80
CA THR A 21 -14.33 16.59 -21.22
C THR A 21 -13.35 15.53 -21.73
N ARG A 22 -13.89 14.36 -22.10
CA ARG A 22 -13.18 13.32 -22.86
C ARG A 22 -12.72 13.90 -24.20
N GLY A 23 -11.48 14.36 -24.25
CA GLY A 23 -10.77 14.64 -25.50
C GLY A 23 -10.39 13.32 -26.18
N ASN A 24 -10.90 13.11 -27.39
CA ASN A 24 -10.48 12.04 -28.30
C ASN A 24 -8.98 12.19 -28.63
N LEU A 25 -8.14 11.39 -28.00
CA LEU A 25 -6.76 11.18 -28.45
C LEU A 25 -6.73 9.99 -29.40
N LYS A 26 -6.81 10.30 -30.69
CA LYS A 26 -6.44 9.41 -31.80
C LYS A 26 -4.94 9.18 -31.71
N TYR A 27 -4.51 7.95 -31.41
CA TYR A 27 -3.13 7.55 -31.61
C TYR A 27 -2.93 7.22 -33.09
N GLU A 28 -2.25 8.13 -33.79
CA GLU A 28 -1.79 7.96 -35.15
C GLU A 28 -0.54 7.08 -35.13
N TYR A 29 -0.65 5.85 -35.66
CA TYR A 29 0.47 4.93 -35.81
C TYR A 29 1.36 5.44 -36.95
N ASN A 30 2.51 6.00 -36.60
CA ASN A 30 3.54 6.37 -37.55
C ASN A 30 4.36 5.11 -37.90
N THR A 31 4.03 4.51 -39.05
CA THR A 31 4.85 3.50 -39.72
C THR A 31 5.96 4.21 -40.49
N GLU A 32 7.22 4.08 -40.06
CA GLU A 32 8.36 3.91 -40.98
C GLU A 32 9.70 3.67 -40.24
N ARG A 33 10.45 2.70 -40.81
CA ARG A 33 11.88 2.33 -40.65
C ARG A 33 12.25 1.29 -39.58
N GLU A 34 12.09 0.04 -40.01
CA GLU A 34 13.01 -1.07 -39.73
C GLU A 34 14.45 -0.74 -40.17
N THR A 35 15.44 -1.05 -39.33
CA THR A 35 16.73 -1.63 -39.75
C THR A 35 17.22 -2.63 -38.70
N GLU A 36 17.13 -3.90 -39.07
CA GLU A 36 18.06 -5.03 -38.84
C GLU A 36 18.56 -5.37 -37.43
N ASN A 37 17.97 -6.44 -36.87
CA ASN A 37 18.70 -7.46 -36.11
C ASN A 37 18.00 -8.82 -36.30
N PRO A 38 18.67 -9.90 -36.76
CA PRO A 38 17.98 -11.16 -37.08
C PRO A 38 17.45 -11.84 -35.80
N PRO A 39 16.23 -12.42 -35.84
CA PRO A 39 15.62 -13.06 -34.67
C PRO A 39 16.39 -14.32 -34.28
N THR A 40 16.68 -14.45 -32.98
CA THR A 40 17.30 -15.63 -32.38
C THR A 40 16.47 -16.89 -32.61
N ILE A 41 17.13 -18.04 -32.72
CA ILE A 41 16.56 -19.36 -33.07
C ILE A 41 15.29 -19.70 -32.25
N ASN A 42 15.23 -19.29 -30.98
CA ASN A 42 14.07 -19.50 -30.10
C ASN A 42 12.84 -18.66 -30.48
N GLN A 43 13.03 -17.47 -31.05
CA GLN A 43 11.92 -16.65 -31.58
C GLN A 43 11.39 -17.22 -32.90
N THR A 44 12.25 -17.83 -33.71
CA THR A 44 11.86 -18.51 -34.96
C THR A 44 11.04 -19.77 -34.67
N ILE A 45 11.42 -20.56 -33.65
CA ILE A 45 10.66 -21.75 -33.22
C ILE A 45 9.30 -21.35 -32.64
N SER A 46 9.26 -20.33 -31.79
CA SER A 46 8.00 -19.84 -31.19
C SER A 46 7.05 -19.27 -32.25
N ARG A 47 7.57 -18.56 -33.27
CA ARG A 47 6.78 -18.09 -34.41
C ARG A 47 6.26 -19.23 -35.29
N ARG A 48 7.06 -20.28 -35.50
CA ARG A 48 6.63 -21.46 -36.26
C ARG A 48 5.58 -22.29 -35.51
N ILE A 49 5.69 -22.43 -34.19
CA ILE A 49 4.66 -23.08 -33.37
C ILE A 49 3.38 -22.23 -33.37
N ALA A 50 3.48 -20.92 -33.20
CA ALA A 50 2.31 -20.02 -33.27
C ALA A 50 1.65 -20.04 -34.67
N GLN A 51 2.43 -20.08 -35.75
CA GLN A 51 1.90 -20.24 -37.11
C GLN A 51 1.28 -21.61 -37.34
N ALA A 52 1.83 -22.69 -36.77
CA ALA A 52 1.25 -24.03 -36.86
C ALA A 52 -0.06 -24.15 -36.07
N VAL A 53 -0.14 -23.53 -34.88
CA VAL A 53 -1.37 -23.48 -34.09
C VAL A 53 -2.43 -22.61 -34.78
N TYR A 54 -2.02 -21.48 -35.37
CA TYR A 54 -2.94 -20.63 -36.13
C TYR A 54 -3.41 -21.28 -37.43
N SER A 55 -2.55 -22.01 -38.14
CA SER A 55 -2.96 -22.75 -39.35
C SER A 55 -3.86 -23.93 -39.02
N LEU A 56 -3.65 -24.59 -37.87
CA LEU A 56 -4.56 -25.62 -37.35
C LEU A 56 -5.91 -25.02 -36.94
N ASP A 57 -5.96 -23.89 -36.21
CA ASP A 57 -7.21 -23.24 -35.85
C ASP A 57 -7.97 -22.73 -37.08
N LYS A 58 -7.24 -22.25 -38.09
CA LYS A 58 -7.81 -21.84 -39.38
C LYS A 58 -8.34 -23.05 -40.16
N LEU A 59 -7.63 -24.18 -40.20
CA LEU A 59 -8.10 -25.40 -40.85
C LEU A 59 -9.31 -26.00 -40.12
N VAL A 60 -9.36 -25.93 -38.80
CA VAL A 60 -10.51 -26.35 -38.00
C VAL A 60 -11.71 -25.45 -38.24
N LYS A 61 -11.52 -24.12 -38.33
CA LYS A 61 -12.59 -23.17 -38.67
C LYS A 61 -13.06 -23.28 -40.12
N GLU A 62 -12.17 -23.48 -41.08
CA GLU A 62 -12.52 -23.70 -42.49
C GLU A 62 -13.22 -25.05 -42.70
N ALA A 63 -12.86 -26.08 -41.91
CA ALA A 63 -13.59 -27.34 -41.88
C ALA A 63 -14.98 -27.22 -41.23
N SER A 64 -15.13 -26.32 -40.24
CA SER A 64 -16.40 -26.03 -39.55
C SER A 64 -17.36 -25.17 -40.38
N THR A 65 -16.86 -24.21 -41.16
CA THR A 65 -17.71 -23.31 -41.98
C THR A 65 -18.19 -23.93 -43.29
N LYS A 66 -17.57 -25.03 -43.73
CA LYS A 66 -17.94 -25.71 -44.99
C LYS A 66 -18.63 -27.05 -44.73
N ARG A 67 -19.73 -27.06 -43.97
CA ARG A 67 -20.61 -28.25 -43.85
C ARG A 67 -21.97 -27.98 -43.21
N GLU A 68 -22.87 -27.35 -43.97
CA GLU A 68 -24.27 -27.74 -43.86
C GLU A 68 -24.45 -29.04 -44.64
N GLY A 69 -24.76 -30.13 -43.93
CA GLY A 69 -25.45 -31.27 -44.54
C GLY A 69 -24.75 -32.63 -44.59
N PHE A 70 -23.49 -32.78 -44.17
CA PHE A 70 -22.89 -34.13 -44.13
C PHE A 70 -21.79 -34.21 -43.09
N ASN A 71 -21.88 -35.20 -42.18
CA ASN A 71 -20.79 -35.85 -41.43
C ASN A 71 -20.71 -35.69 -39.90
N HIS A 72 -21.60 -36.39 -39.19
CA HIS A 72 -21.23 -36.99 -37.89
C HIS A 72 -20.15 -38.07 -38.03
N LEU A 73 -20.11 -38.76 -39.18
CA LEU A 73 -19.19 -39.87 -39.45
C LEU A 73 -17.74 -39.44 -39.70
N LEU A 74 -17.52 -38.24 -40.25
CA LEU A 74 -16.17 -37.72 -40.51
C LEU A 74 -15.56 -37.12 -39.24
N GLU A 75 -16.34 -36.39 -38.43
CA GLU A 75 -15.85 -35.88 -37.14
C GLU A 75 -15.50 -37.01 -36.17
N MET A 76 -16.29 -38.08 -36.13
CA MET A 76 -15.97 -39.27 -35.35
C MET A 76 -14.68 -39.95 -35.83
N LYS A 77 -14.46 -40.05 -37.15
CA LYS A 77 -13.22 -40.60 -37.73
C LYS A 77 -11.99 -39.73 -37.44
N PHE A 78 -12.11 -38.39 -37.52
CA PHE A 78 -11.01 -37.48 -37.18
C PHE A 78 -10.68 -37.49 -35.69
N SER A 79 -11.69 -37.57 -34.82
CA SER A 79 -11.51 -37.75 -33.37
C SER A 79 -10.81 -39.08 -33.04
N ILE A 80 -11.20 -40.18 -33.69
CA ILE A 80 -10.58 -41.49 -33.53
C ILE A 80 -9.13 -41.49 -34.02
N ILE A 81 -8.84 -40.84 -35.16
CA ILE A 81 -7.46 -40.74 -35.67
C ILE A 81 -6.59 -39.87 -34.73
N ALA A 82 -7.13 -38.78 -34.19
CA ALA A 82 -6.41 -37.93 -33.24
C ALA A 82 -6.13 -38.66 -31.91
N THR A 83 -7.10 -39.43 -31.39
CA THR A 83 -6.89 -40.25 -30.19
C THR A 83 -5.95 -41.44 -30.47
N ALA A 84 -6.03 -42.08 -31.63
CA ALA A 84 -5.09 -43.12 -32.02
C ALA A 84 -3.65 -42.58 -32.19
N ALA A 85 -3.49 -41.38 -32.73
CA ALA A 85 -2.19 -40.72 -32.85
C ALA A 85 -1.61 -40.34 -31.47
N GLN A 86 -2.45 -39.91 -30.53
CA GLN A 86 -2.04 -39.66 -29.14
C GLN A 86 -1.63 -40.96 -28.43
N LEU A 87 -2.35 -42.06 -28.64
CA LEU A 87 -2.01 -43.37 -28.07
C LEU A 87 -0.71 -43.95 -28.65
N LEU A 88 -0.48 -43.79 -29.96
CA LEU A 88 0.78 -44.20 -30.59
C LEU A 88 1.97 -43.37 -30.13
N ALA A 89 1.81 -42.06 -29.93
CA ALA A 89 2.86 -41.19 -29.39
C ALA A 89 3.29 -41.59 -27.96
N VAL A 90 2.36 -42.08 -27.14
CA VAL A 90 2.67 -42.59 -25.78
C VAL A 90 3.42 -43.92 -25.85
N SER A 91 3.16 -44.78 -26.83
CA SER A 91 3.84 -46.08 -26.97
C SER A 91 5.30 -45.99 -27.44
N LEU A 92 5.70 -44.86 -28.03
CA LEU A 92 7.07 -44.58 -28.49
C LEU A 92 7.87 -43.72 -27.50
N ALA A 93 7.28 -43.37 -26.35
CA ALA A 93 7.92 -42.57 -25.31
C ALA A 93 8.81 -43.45 -24.42
N TYR A 94 9.97 -42.92 -24.04
CA TYR A 94 10.90 -43.60 -23.14
C TYR A 94 10.22 -44.02 -21.84
N THR A 95 10.36 -45.28 -21.46
CA THR A 95 9.86 -45.79 -20.17
C THR A 95 11.03 -46.02 -19.20
N ILE A 96 10.88 -45.53 -17.97
CA ILE A 96 11.84 -45.76 -16.89
C ILE A 96 11.42 -47.05 -16.19
N SER A 97 12.32 -48.04 -16.07
CA SER A 97 12.02 -49.30 -15.35
C SER A 97 12.25 -49.19 -13.86
N GLU A 98 13.43 -48.71 -13.48
CA GLU A 98 13.88 -48.76 -12.09
C GLU A 98 14.77 -47.55 -11.81
N GLY A 99 14.55 -46.87 -10.69
CA GLY A 99 15.33 -45.71 -10.31
C GLY A 99 15.49 -45.60 -8.81
N THR A 100 16.68 -45.26 -8.34
CA THR A 100 16.92 -44.96 -6.92
C THR A 100 17.36 -43.52 -6.79
N ILE A 101 16.65 -42.76 -5.95
CA ILE A 101 17.01 -41.39 -5.59
C ILE A 101 17.34 -41.38 -4.10
N LYS A 102 18.57 -41.01 -3.77
CA LYS A 102 19.08 -40.94 -2.41
C LYS A 102 19.35 -39.50 -2.04
N VAL A 103 18.94 -39.12 -0.84
CA VAL A 103 19.24 -37.83 -0.22
C VAL A 103 19.82 -38.14 1.15
N GLY A 104 21.14 -38.00 1.30
CA GLY A 104 21.85 -38.42 2.52
C GLY A 104 21.68 -39.93 2.79
N GLU A 105 21.17 -40.30 3.96
CA GLU A 105 20.90 -41.69 4.36
C GLU A 105 19.52 -42.22 3.90
N LYS A 106 18.63 -41.34 3.42
CA LYS A 106 17.26 -41.70 3.02
C LYS A 106 17.20 -41.95 1.52
N SER A 107 16.77 -43.16 1.13
CA SER A 107 16.63 -43.57 -0.26
C SER A 107 15.19 -43.89 -0.62
N VAL A 108 14.72 -43.37 -1.74
CA VAL A 108 13.49 -43.85 -2.39
C VAL A 108 13.88 -44.65 -3.62
N SER A 109 13.48 -45.93 -3.61
CA SER A 109 13.55 -46.81 -4.77
C SER A 109 12.20 -46.81 -5.48
N PHE A 110 12.24 -46.48 -6.77
CA PHE A 110 11.13 -46.52 -7.71
C PHE A 110 11.27 -47.80 -8.55
N GLY A 111 10.21 -48.62 -8.59
CA GLY A 111 10.06 -49.69 -9.57
C GLY A 111 9.37 -49.17 -10.83
N GLU A 112 8.56 -49.99 -11.50
CA GLU A 112 7.85 -49.63 -12.73
C GLU A 112 6.98 -48.37 -12.53
N PHE A 113 7.35 -47.29 -13.23
CA PHE A 113 6.92 -45.90 -12.91
C PHE A 113 5.45 -45.57 -13.24
N ASN A 114 4.65 -46.52 -13.75
CA ASN A 114 3.27 -46.26 -14.18
C ASN A 114 2.24 -46.22 -13.04
N THR A 115 2.60 -46.52 -11.79
CA THR A 115 1.61 -46.69 -10.69
C THR A 115 1.98 -46.07 -9.33
N GLN A 116 3.05 -45.28 -9.18
CA GLN A 116 3.45 -44.77 -7.85
C GLN A 116 3.20 -43.27 -7.64
N GLU A 117 2.61 -42.96 -6.50
CA GLU A 117 2.45 -41.60 -5.95
C GLU A 117 3.83 -40.94 -5.75
N VAL A 118 3.91 -39.63 -6.02
CA VAL A 118 5.14 -38.85 -5.86
C VAL A 118 5.55 -38.86 -4.38
N LYS A 119 6.65 -39.56 -4.06
CA LYS A 119 7.15 -39.70 -2.68
C LYS A 119 7.92 -38.47 -2.24
N GLN A 120 7.79 -38.14 -0.95
CA GLN A 120 8.46 -37.01 -0.31
C GLN A 120 9.79 -37.44 0.32
N LEU A 121 10.83 -36.64 0.10
CA LEU A 121 12.17 -36.83 0.64
C LEU A 121 12.62 -35.57 1.41
N PRO A 122 12.86 -35.67 2.73
CA PRO A 122 13.37 -34.53 3.50
C PRO A 122 14.88 -34.35 3.29
N ILE A 123 15.32 -33.09 3.19
CA ILE A 123 16.74 -32.71 3.31
C ILE A 123 16.95 -32.17 4.72
N GLU A 124 17.76 -32.86 5.52
CA GLU A 124 18.04 -32.47 6.90
C GLU A 124 19.38 -31.74 7.02
N SER A 125 20.42 -32.17 6.29
CA SER A 125 21.76 -31.61 6.44
C SER A 125 22.24 -30.83 5.20
N PRO A 126 22.92 -29.67 5.38
CA PRO A 126 23.54 -28.93 4.28
C PRO A 126 24.70 -29.68 3.60
N LYS A 127 25.24 -30.73 4.23
CA LYS A 127 26.31 -31.56 3.63
C LYS A 127 25.79 -32.67 2.73
N ASP A 128 24.47 -32.86 2.65
CA ASP A 128 23.88 -33.95 1.90
C ASP A 128 24.12 -33.83 0.39
N LYS A 129 24.07 -34.97 -0.28
CA LYS A 129 24.09 -35.07 -1.74
C LYS A 129 22.82 -35.75 -2.19
N ILE A 130 22.24 -35.24 -3.27
CA ILE A 130 21.12 -35.87 -3.96
C ILE A 130 21.73 -36.75 -5.05
N ASP A 131 21.81 -38.05 -4.80
CA ASP A 131 22.32 -39.03 -5.74
C ASP A 131 21.15 -39.70 -6.46
N ILE A 132 21.09 -39.52 -7.77
CA ILE A 132 20.05 -40.03 -8.66
C ILE A 132 20.70 -41.08 -9.55
N ASN A 133 20.19 -42.31 -9.50
CA ASN A 133 20.59 -43.40 -10.37
C ASN A 133 19.34 -44.01 -11.02
N LEU A 134 19.13 -43.75 -12.30
CA LEU A 134 17.96 -44.20 -13.06
C LEU A 134 18.40 -45.18 -14.16
N LYS A 135 17.69 -46.31 -14.28
CA LYS A 135 17.78 -47.22 -15.43
C LYS A 135 16.63 -46.94 -16.38
N ILE A 136 16.93 -46.86 -17.66
CA ILE A 136 15.94 -46.69 -18.73
C ILE A 136 15.85 -48.00 -19.51
N ASN A 137 14.64 -48.40 -19.88
CA ASN A 137 14.37 -49.68 -20.57
C ASN A 137 14.81 -49.70 -22.04
N ASP A 138 14.95 -48.54 -22.66
CA ASP A 138 15.37 -48.42 -24.05
C ASP A 138 16.90 -48.40 -24.21
N ASP A 139 17.36 -48.81 -25.38
CA ASP A 139 18.79 -48.89 -25.72
C ASP A 139 19.42 -47.49 -25.81
N LEU A 140 20.14 -47.06 -24.75
CA LEU A 140 20.86 -45.77 -24.71
C LEU A 140 22.07 -45.73 -25.67
N ALA A 141 22.31 -46.78 -26.46
CA ALA A 141 23.34 -46.80 -27.51
C ALA A 141 23.21 -45.60 -28.47
N LYS A 142 22.00 -45.08 -28.68
CA LYS A 142 21.75 -43.75 -29.27
C LYS A 142 21.48 -42.77 -28.13
N ARG A 143 22.50 -42.04 -27.69
CA ARG A 143 22.34 -41.05 -26.60
C ARG A 143 21.23 -40.05 -26.96
N PRO A 144 20.22 -39.84 -26.11
CA PRO A 144 19.19 -38.85 -26.35
C PRO A 144 19.80 -37.45 -26.47
N HIS A 145 19.24 -36.62 -27.36
CA HIS A 145 19.77 -35.28 -27.66
C HIS A 145 19.74 -34.34 -26.45
N GLN A 146 18.73 -34.47 -25.58
CA GLN A 146 18.56 -33.66 -24.39
C GLN A 146 18.15 -34.52 -23.20
N VAL A 147 18.90 -34.41 -22.09
CA VAL A 147 18.49 -34.93 -20.79
C VAL A 147 18.81 -33.90 -19.73
N VAL A 148 17.78 -33.47 -19.01
CA VAL A 148 17.88 -32.44 -17.99
C VAL A 148 17.09 -32.86 -16.76
N LEU A 149 17.74 -32.79 -15.60
CA LEU A 149 17.09 -32.86 -14.30
C LEU A 149 16.73 -31.43 -13.89
N SER A 150 15.44 -31.17 -13.70
CA SER A 150 14.94 -29.86 -13.30
C SER A 150 14.48 -29.92 -11.85
N LEU A 151 15.01 -29.04 -11.01
CA LEU A 151 14.58 -28.85 -9.63
C LEU A 151 13.85 -27.52 -9.53
N ALA A 152 12.52 -27.56 -9.43
CA ALA A 152 11.66 -26.37 -9.43
C ALA A 152 10.94 -26.19 -8.08
N SER A 153 10.53 -24.96 -7.75
CA SER A 153 9.61 -24.75 -6.62
C SER A 153 8.19 -25.13 -7.01
N ILE A 154 7.44 -25.76 -6.09
CA ILE A 154 6.02 -26.08 -6.32
C ILE A 154 5.16 -24.80 -6.42
N LYS A 155 5.51 -23.75 -5.67
CA LYS A 155 4.73 -22.50 -5.66
C LYS A 155 4.95 -21.64 -6.90
N ASP A 156 6.14 -21.71 -7.49
CA ASP A 156 6.53 -20.93 -8.66
C ASP A 156 7.42 -21.79 -9.56
N SER A 157 6.84 -22.38 -10.61
CA SER A 157 7.55 -23.21 -11.57
C SER A 157 8.60 -22.45 -12.37
N ALA A 158 8.59 -21.11 -12.37
CA ALA A 158 9.63 -20.31 -13.02
C ALA A 158 10.94 -20.30 -12.22
N LEU A 159 10.88 -20.61 -10.92
CA LEU A 159 12.06 -20.80 -10.07
C LEU A 159 12.54 -22.24 -10.19
N ALA A 160 13.35 -22.51 -11.22
CA ALA A 160 13.93 -23.82 -11.48
C ALA A 160 15.45 -23.77 -11.65
N ALA A 161 16.13 -24.83 -11.19
CA ALA A 161 17.53 -25.09 -11.47
C ALA A 161 17.65 -26.36 -12.32
N HIS A 162 18.47 -26.29 -13.38
CA HIS A 162 18.65 -27.38 -14.33
C HIS A 162 20.03 -28.01 -14.19
N PHE A 163 20.09 -29.33 -14.13
CA PHE A 163 21.30 -30.13 -14.00
C PHE A 163 21.36 -31.16 -15.13
N VAL A 164 22.53 -31.29 -15.74
CA VAL A 164 22.78 -32.27 -16.82
C VAL A 164 23.43 -33.51 -16.20
N PRO A 165 22.81 -34.71 -16.29
CA PRO A 165 23.37 -35.93 -15.72
C PRO A 165 24.49 -36.52 -16.59
N THR A 166 25.27 -37.45 -16.03
CA THR A 166 26.29 -38.21 -16.76
C THR A 166 25.78 -39.62 -17.11
N PHE A 167 26.15 -40.09 -18.30
CA PHE A 167 25.76 -41.42 -18.79
C PHE A 167 26.91 -42.41 -18.58
N THR A 168 26.61 -43.56 -17.96
CA THR A 168 27.52 -44.71 -17.93
C THR A 168 27.12 -45.69 -19.04
N VAL A 169 28.08 -46.47 -19.56
CA VAL A 169 27.97 -47.40 -20.71
C VAL A 169 26.89 -48.51 -20.54
N SER A 170 26.17 -48.55 -19.40
CA SER A 170 25.23 -49.60 -19.01
C SER A 170 23.77 -49.12 -18.87
N ASN A 171 23.28 -48.25 -19.76
CA ASN A 171 21.92 -47.67 -19.74
C ASN A 171 21.50 -47.04 -18.40
N GLN A 172 22.47 -46.45 -17.69
CA GLN A 172 22.26 -45.81 -16.38
C GLN A 172 22.54 -44.31 -16.46
N ILE A 173 21.57 -43.52 -16.02
CA ILE A 173 21.70 -42.08 -15.77
C ILE A 173 22.13 -41.89 -14.33
N LYS A 174 23.31 -41.29 -14.14
CA LYS A 174 23.82 -40.93 -12.81
C LYS A 174 23.95 -39.42 -12.68
N ALA A 175 23.39 -38.87 -11.60
CA ALA A 175 23.61 -37.48 -11.22
C ALA A 175 23.85 -37.40 -9.71
N SER A 176 24.87 -36.66 -9.31
CA SER A 176 25.14 -36.34 -7.90
C SER A 176 25.10 -34.83 -7.75
N ILE A 177 24.04 -34.33 -7.14
CA ILE A 177 23.83 -32.89 -6.94
C ILE A 177 24.12 -32.57 -5.47
N PRO A 178 25.25 -31.89 -5.16
CA PRO A 178 25.52 -31.46 -3.81
C PRO A 178 24.56 -30.36 -3.39
N VAL A 179 23.89 -30.55 -2.26
CA VAL A 179 22.85 -29.65 -1.72
C VAL A 179 23.40 -28.24 -1.41
N ASN A 180 24.71 -28.14 -1.17
CA ASN A 180 25.42 -26.86 -1.01
C ASN A 180 25.44 -25.99 -2.27
N LYS A 181 25.48 -26.59 -3.47
CA LYS A 181 25.57 -25.86 -4.75
C LYS A 181 24.21 -25.44 -5.30
N LEU A 182 23.11 -25.74 -4.60
CA LEU A 182 21.79 -25.28 -5.00
C LEU A 182 21.68 -23.75 -4.88
N PRO A 183 20.99 -23.08 -5.82
CA PRO A 183 20.72 -21.64 -5.73
C PRO A 183 20.04 -21.27 -4.42
N GLU A 184 20.46 -20.17 -3.79
CA GLU A 184 19.96 -19.72 -2.48
C GLU A 184 18.44 -19.49 -2.47
N VAL A 185 17.88 -19.06 -3.61
CA VAL A 185 16.44 -18.82 -3.81
C VAL A 185 15.61 -20.11 -3.64
N LEU A 186 16.16 -21.26 -4.05
CA LEU A 186 15.50 -22.55 -3.94
C LEU A 186 15.59 -23.12 -2.52
N LYS A 187 16.60 -22.73 -1.74
CA LYS A 187 16.78 -23.20 -0.35
C LYS A 187 15.68 -22.73 0.60
N ILE A 188 15.09 -21.56 0.34
CA ILE A 188 14.04 -20.96 1.19
C ILE A 188 12.66 -21.55 0.89
N GLN A 189 12.50 -22.21 -0.26
CA GLN A 189 11.20 -22.74 -0.67
C GLN A 189 10.76 -23.88 0.26
N ASP A 190 9.44 -23.99 0.47
CA ASP A 190 8.90 -25.01 1.37
C ASP A 190 8.93 -26.41 0.78
N LYS A 191 8.78 -26.49 -0.55
CA LYS A 191 8.78 -27.74 -1.31
C LYS A 191 9.41 -27.53 -2.67
N LEU A 192 10.26 -28.46 -3.05
CA LEU A 192 10.93 -28.51 -4.35
C LEU A 192 10.47 -29.76 -5.08
N LEU A 193 10.25 -29.66 -6.39
CA LEU A 193 9.86 -30.75 -7.25
C LEU A 193 11.03 -31.07 -8.17
N LEU A 194 11.45 -32.34 -8.16
CA LEU A 194 12.48 -32.85 -9.06
C LEU A 194 11.79 -33.54 -10.25
N SER A 195 12.00 -33.03 -11.45
CA SER A 195 11.54 -33.64 -12.70
C SER A 195 12.70 -34.04 -13.61
N LEU A 196 12.45 -35.05 -14.44
CA LEU A 196 13.34 -35.49 -15.50
C LEU A 196 12.72 -35.17 -16.85
N ILE A 197 13.48 -34.47 -17.68
CA ILE A 197 13.11 -34.09 -19.02
C ILE A 197 14.09 -34.77 -19.98
N ILE A 198 13.59 -35.69 -20.82
CA ILE A 198 14.33 -36.33 -21.91
C ILE A 198 13.67 -35.92 -23.23
N GLY A 199 14.47 -35.38 -24.14
CA GLY A 199 14.04 -35.04 -25.49
C GLY A 199 14.98 -35.65 -26.52
N ASP A 200 14.40 -36.28 -27.54
CA ASP A 200 15.12 -36.80 -28.69
C ASP A 200 14.31 -36.52 -29.96
N GLN A 201 14.98 -36.43 -31.12
CA GLN A 201 14.35 -36.21 -32.42
C GLN A 201 13.77 -37.50 -32.99
N VAL A 202 14.30 -38.67 -32.58
CA VAL A 202 13.99 -39.98 -33.18
C VAL A 202 13.09 -40.83 -32.28
N SER A 203 13.23 -40.69 -30.97
CA SER A 203 12.48 -41.39 -29.92
C SER A 203 11.63 -40.40 -29.13
N GLY A 204 10.54 -40.87 -28.52
CA GLY A 204 9.54 -40.00 -27.91
C GLY A 204 10.07 -39.19 -26.73
N ASN A 205 9.50 -38.01 -26.49
CA ASN A 205 9.87 -37.14 -25.37
C ASN A 205 9.31 -37.67 -24.04
N LEU A 206 10.03 -37.44 -22.94
CA LEU A 206 9.63 -37.77 -21.59
C LEU A 206 9.76 -36.56 -20.68
N ASP A 207 8.65 -36.13 -20.07
CA ASP A 207 8.64 -35.17 -18.95
C ASP A 207 7.92 -35.82 -17.78
N ARG A 208 8.65 -36.07 -16.68
CA ARG A 208 8.11 -36.78 -15.52
C ARG A 208 8.60 -36.19 -14.21
N HIS A 209 7.69 -36.09 -13.24
CA HIS A 209 8.00 -35.77 -11.85
C HIS A 209 8.50 -37.02 -11.13
N LEU A 210 9.67 -36.91 -10.50
CA LEU A 210 10.32 -38.02 -9.82
C LEU A 210 10.02 -37.99 -8.32
N VAL A 211 10.29 -36.86 -7.66
CA VAL A 211 10.28 -36.73 -6.20
C VAL A 211 9.89 -35.32 -5.79
N GLU A 212 9.17 -35.22 -4.65
CA GLU A 212 9.05 -34.00 -3.88
C GLU A 212 10.15 -33.94 -2.81
N ILE A 213 10.99 -32.93 -2.87
CA ILE A 213 12.04 -32.68 -1.89
C ILE A 213 11.54 -31.62 -0.91
N ILE A 214 11.62 -31.90 0.39
CA ILE A 214 11.20 -31.00 1.46
C ILE A 214 12.45 -30.50 2.20
N PRO A 215 12.86 -29.23 2.00
CA PRO A 215 13.88 -28.57 2.80
C PRO A 215 13.53 -28.55 4.31
N GLY A 216 14.37 -29.17 5.14
CA GLY A 216 14.28 -29.08 6.60
C GLY A 216 14.67 -27.69 7.13
N ALA A 217 14.33 -27.42 8.39
CA ALA A 217 14.56 -26.11 9.02
C ALA A 217 16.05 -25.71 9.03
N GLU A 218 16.93 -26.63 9.41
CA GLU A 218 18.39 -26.41 9.46
C GLU A 218 18.98 -26.08 8.08
N TYR A 219 18.42 -26.68 7.03
CA TYR A 219 18.84 -26.40 5.65
C TYR A 219 18.36 -25.02 5.16
N LYS A 220 17.14 -24.59 5.55
CA LYS A 220 16.62 -23.25 5.23
C LYS A 220 17.45 -22.14 5.88
N GLU A 221 17.91 -22.35 7.13
CA GLU A 221 18.77 -21.41 7.87
C GLU A 221 20.14 -21.18 7.20
N THR A 222 20.60 -22.12 6.38
CA THR A 222 21.86 -21.98 5.63
C THR A 222 21.73 -20.99 4.45
N SER A 223 20.52 -20.56 4.10
CA SER A 223 20.32 -19.62 2.98
C SER A 223 20.70 -18.19 3.36
N LYS A 224 21.51 -17.54 2.52
CA LYS A 224 21.84 -16.10 2.63
C LYS A 224 20.95 -15.21 1.76
N TYR A 225 19.87 -15.77 1.21
CA TYR A 225 19.03 -15.01 0.30
C TYR A 225 18.25 -13.92 1.04
N VAL A 226 18.49 -12.68 0.61
CA VAL A 226 17.72 -11.50 1.01
C VAL A 226 16.76 -11.17 -0.12
N GLU A 227 15.48 -11.08 0.18
CA GLU A 227 14.47 -10.68 -0.80
C GLU A 227 14.78 -9.25 -1.28
N LYS A 228 15.09 -9.11 -2.57
CA LYS A 228 15.37 -7.81 -3.17
C LYS A 228 14.04 -7.07 -3.39
N PRO A 229 13.98 -5.75 -3.16
CA PRO A 229 12.77 -4.97 -3.40
C PRO A 229 12.35 -5.12 -4.86
N ARG A 230 11.17 -5.71 -5.09
CA ARG A 230 10.58 -5.86 -6.41
C ARG A 230 9.94 -4.54 -6.85
N VAL A 231 9.94 -4.29 -8.16
CA VAL A 231 9.18 -3.19 -8.74
C VAL A 231 7.70 -3.52 -8.59
N GLY A 232 7.02 -2.80 -7.70
CA GLY A 232 5.62 -3.02 -7.37
C GLY A 232 5.04 -1.85 -6.58
N ARG A 233 3.71 -1.83 -6.45
CA ARG A 233 3.01 -0.80 -5.67
C ARG A 233 3.38 -0.95 -4.19
N LYS A 234 3.93 0.11 -3.59
CA LYS A 234 4.20 0.17 -2.15
C LYS A 234 2.91 0.38 -1.37
N GLN A 235 2.94 0.03 -0.09
CA GLN A 235 1.84 0.32 0.82
C GLN A 235 1.65 1.84 0.97
N GLU A 236 0.39 2.26 1.13
CA GLU A 236 0.03 3.66 1.35
C GLU A 236 0.47 4.11 2.75
N ILE A 237 0.90 5.37 2.88
CA ILE A 237 1.34 5.96 4.14
C ILE A 237 0.24 6.91 4.64
N HIS A 238 -0.31 6.62 5.82
CA HIS A 238 -1.26 7.51 6.49
C HIS A 238 -0.56 8.30 7.59
N HIS A 239 -0.72 9.63 7.56
CA HIS A 239 -0.24 10.48 8.65
C HIS A 239 -1.20 10.37 9.85
N ILE A 240 -0.68 9.98 11.00
CA ILE A 240 -1.45 9.92 12.26
C ILE A 240 -1.35 11.30 12.91
N PHE A 241 -2.45 12.05 12.89
CA PHE A 241 -2.55 13.33 13.59
C PHE A 241 -2.54 13.12 15.10
N ARG A 242 -2.05 14.12 15.83
CA ARG A 242 -2.12 14.13 17.29
C ARG A 242 -3.59 14.27 17.72
N GLU A 243 -3.96 13.55 18.77
CA GLU A 243 -5.27 13.70 19.39
C GLU A 243 -5.41 15.08 20.04
N ASP A 244 -6.59 15.69 19.91
CA ASP A 244 -6.91 16.93 20.59
C ASP A 244 -6.94 16.72 22.12
N PRO A 245 -6.52 17.72 22.91
CA PRO A 245 -6.55 17.61 24.36
C PRO A 245 -7.98 17.48 24.88
N LYS A 246 -8.17 16.62 25.89
CA LYS A 246 -9.48 16.39 26.51
C LYS A 246 -9.98 17.65 27.20
N THR A 247 -11.18 18.12 26.82
CA THR A 247 -11.86 19.25 27.46
C THR A 247 -12.80 18.78 28.59
N ILE A 248 -13.05 19.64 29.57
CA ILE A 248 -13.94 19.37 30.71
C ILE A 248 -15.41 19.50 30.30
N ASN A 249 -16.32 18.85 31.03
CA ASN A 249 -17.77 19.03 30.87
C ASN A 249 -18.17 20.51 31.07
N ALA A 250 -18.94 21.06 30.12
CA ALA A 250 -19.36 22.46 30.08
C ALA A 250 -20.13 22.93 31.33
N ILE A 251 -20.78 22.03 32.06
CA ILE A 251 -21.53 22.37 33.29
C ILE A 251 -20.60 22.96 34.36
N ILE A 252 -19.38 22.43 34.48
CA ILE A 252 -18.44 22.85 35.53
C ILE A 252 -18.01 24.32 35.31
N PRO A 253 -17.45 24.72 34.15
CA PRO A 253 -17.14 26.13 33.89
C PRO A 253 -18.34 27.07 34.05
N VAL A 254 -19.53 26.67 33.61
CA VAL A 254 -20.75 27.48 33.73
C VAL A 254 -21.11 27.75 35.19
N ALA A 255 -21.00 26.74 36.06
CA ALA A 255 -21.24 26.91 37.49
C ALA A 255 -20.25 27.91 38.14
N PHE A 256 -18.97 27.84 37.78
CA PHE A 256 -17.95 28.78 38.26
C PHE A 256 -18.18 30.22 37.75
N ILE A 257 -18.58 30.38 36.49
CA ILE A 257 -18.97 31.69 35.93
C ILE A 257 -20.17 32.24 36.69
N GLY A 258 -21.19 31.41 36.95
CA GLY A 258 -22.35 31.80 37.74
C GLY A 258 -21.99 32.24 39.16
N ALA A 259 -21.12 31.47 39.84
CA ALA A 259 -20.62 31.83 41.16
C ALA A 259 -19.87 33.17 41.15
N ALA A 260 -19.00 33.40 40.16
CA ALA A 260 -18.27 34.65 40.01
C ALA A 260 -19.23 35.84 39.82
N VAL A 261 -20.26 35.71 38.97
CA VAL A 261 -21.28 36.75 38.76
C VAL A 261 -22.03 37.05 40.06
N VAL A 262 -22.46 36.02 40.80
CA VAL A 262 -23.16 36.20 42.09
C VAL A 262 -22.29 36.95 43.09
N LEU A 263 -21.01 36.61 43.20
CA LEU A 263 -20.06 37.30 44.09
C LEU A 263 -19.86 38.76 43.66
N THR A 264 -19.73 39.04 42.36
CA THR A 264 -19.63 40.41 41.85
C THR A 264 -20.89 41.23 42.13
N LEU A 265 -22.08 40.65 41.97
CA LEU A 265 -23.34 41.32 42.33
C LEU A 265 -23.44 41.56 43.83
N GLY A 266 -23.02 40.60 44.65
CA GLY A 266 -22.93 40.76 46.11
C GLY A 266 -22.00 41.89 46.51
N LEU A 267 -20.87 42.06 45.82
CA LEU A 267 -19.95 43.19 46.04
C LEU A 267 -20.63 44.53 45.72
N PHE A 268 -21.33 44.64 44.58
CA PHE A 268 -22.06 45.87 44.24
C PHE A 268 -23.18 46.17 45.24
N ALA A 269 -23.94 45.16 45.68
CA ALA A 269 -24.97 45.32 46.70
C ALA A 269 -24.38 45.79 48.03
N SER A 270 -23.22 45.25 48.43
CA SER A 270 -22.48 45.68 49.62
C SER A 270 -22.06 47.15 49.51
N TRP A 271 -21.46 47.58 48.39
CA TRP A 271 -21.10 48.98 48.18
C TRP A 271 -22.31 49.92 48.23
N VAL A 272 -23.43 49.57 47.60
CA VAL A 272 -24.64 50.40 47.65
C VAL A 272 -25.20 50.45 49.09
N GLY A 273 -25.21 49.33 49.80
CA GLY A 273 -25.73 49.25 51.17
C GLY A 273 -24.89 50.01 52.20
N PHE A 274 -23.55 49.95 52.10
CA PHE A 274 -22.65 50.58 53.08
C PHE A 274 -22.19 51.99 52.70
N ILE A 275 -21.98 52.27 51.40
CA ILE A 275 -21.39 53.53 50.90
C ILE A 275 -22.44 54.46 50.26
N GLY A 276 -23.61 53.92 49.87
CA GLY A 276 -24.63 54.67 49.11
C GLY A 276 -25.18 55.91 49.82
N ALA A 277 -25.16 55.96 51.15
CA ALA A 277 -25.58 57.12 51.92
C ALA A 277 -24.68 58.35 51.67
N ASP A 278 -23.36 58.14 51.59
CA ASP A 278 -22.36 59.20 51.42
C ASP A 278 -22.27 59.73 49.98
N LEU A 279 -22.64 58.92 48.98
CA LEU A 279 -22.67 59.36 47.59
C LEU A 279 -23.76 60.42 47.36
N THR A 280 -24.94 60.24 47.96
CA THR A 280 -26.10 61.13 47.76
C THR A 280 -25.94 62.50 48.41
N THR A 281 -25.20 62.58 49.52
CA THR A 281 -24.84 63.85 50.18
C THR A 281 -23.79 64.60 49.37
N THR A 282 -22.81 63.88 48.82
CA THR A 282 -21.76 64.42 47.94
C THR A 282 -22.32 65.02 46.65
N PHE A 283 -23.33 64.40 46.02
CA PHE A 283 -23.97 64.96 44.82
C PHE A 283 -24.74 66.26 45.08
N LYS A 284 -25.21 66.51 46.32
CA LYS A 284 -25.92 67.75 46.67
C LYS A 284 -25.01 68.95 46.90
N THR A 285 -23.73 68.73 47.22
CA THR A 285 -22.76 69.78 47.57
C THR A 285 -21.83 70.18 46.42
N ILE A 286 -21.87 69.45 45.31
CA ILE A 286 -21.03 69.67 44.12
C ILE A 286 -21.61 70.80 43.24
N THR A 287 -20.74 71.69 42.77
CA THR A 287 -21.11 72.73 41.78
C THR A 287 -21.39 72.11 40.41
N THR A 288 -22.29 72.72 39.62
CA THR A 288 -22.64 72.24 38.26
C THR A 288 -21.41 72.06 37.36
N THR A 289 -20.45 72.98 37.44
CA THR A 289 -19.18 72.90 36.69
C THR A 289 -18.32 71.70 37.09
N GLN A 290 -18.22 71.40 38.40
CA GLN A 290 -17.48 70.25 38.89
C GLN A 290 -18.17 68.93 38.53
N LEU A 291 -19.51 68.91 38.52
CA LEU A 291 -20.29 67.76 38.05
C LEU A 291 -19.97 67.44 36.58
N THR A 292 -19.93 68.45 35.71
CA THR A 292 -19.58 68.25 34.28
C THR A 292 -18.18 67.65 34.11
N TYR A 293 -17.19 68.13 34.86
CA TYR A 293 -15.84 67.55 34.81
C TYR A 293 -15.80 66.11 35.33
N ASN A 294 -16.49 65.80 36.43
CA ASN A 294 -16.56 64.45 36.98
C ASN A 294 -17.22 63.46 36.01
N VAL A 295 -18.36 63.84 35.42
CA VAL A 295 -19.08 63.02 34.43
C VAL A 295 -18.21 62.82 33.19
N SER A 296 -17.58 63.88 32.69
CA SER A 296 -16.72 63.80 31.50
C SER A 296 -15.53 62.87 31.73
N PHE A 297 -14.91 62.94 32.91
CA PHE A 297 -13.84 62.03 33.30
C PHE A 297 -14.33 60.58 33.41
N LEU A 298 -15.50 60.34 34.02
CA LEU A 298 -16.08 59.01 34.14
C LEU A 298 -16.40 58.40 32.76
N VAL A 299 -16.95 59.20 31.83
CA VAL A 299 -17.17 58.78 30.44
C VAL A 299 -15.87 58.38 29.76
N THR A 300 -14.76 59.10 30.00
CA THR A 300 -13.46 58.70 29.43
C THR A 300 -12.95 57.38 29.99
N ILE A 301 -13.16 57.09 31.28
CA ILE A 301 -12.81 55.81 31.91
C ILE A 301 -13.63 54.68 31.29
N ILE A 302 -14.95 54.84 31.18
CA ILE A 302 -15.83 53.86 30.51
C ILE A 302 -15.39 53.65 29.06
N GLY A 303 -15.00 54.72 28.36
CA GLY A 303 -14.48 54.66 27.00
C GLY A 303 -13.24 53.77 26.87
N PHE A 304 -12.31 53.83 27.84
CA PHE A 304 -11.16 52.93 27.91
C PHE A 304 -11.58 51.47 28.09
N GLU A 305 -12.49 51.19 29.03
CA GLU A 305 -13.00 49.83 29.25
C GLU A 305 -13.66 49.25 28.00
N VAL A 306 -14.49 50.05 27.31
CA VAL A 306 -15.11 49.63 26.04
C VAL A 306 -14.05 49.36 24.96
N ASN A 307 -12.99 50.17 24.87
CA ASN A 307 -11.90 49.93 23.93
C ASN A 307 -11.15 48.62 24.23
N PHE A 308 -10.96 48.30 25.52
CA PHE A 308 -10.36 47.03 25.93
C PHE A 308 -11.28 45.82 25.71
N ILE A 309 -12.59 45.95 25.91
CA ILE A 309 -13.57 44.91 25.55
C ILE A 309 -13.51 44.64 24.05
N LYS A 310 -13.47 45.69 23.22
CA LYS A 310 -13.33 45.53 21.76
C LYS A 310 -12.01 44.85 21.37
N TYR A 311 -10.91 45.18 22.06
CA TYR A 311 -9.64 44.49 21.89
C TYR A 311 -9.74 43.00 22.22
N TYR A 312 -10.35 42.66 23.35
CA TYR A 312 -10.58 41.26 23.74
C TYR A 312 -11.43 40.48 22.71
N LEU A 313 -12.42 41.15 22.09
CA LEU A 313 -13.27 40.57 21.05
C LEU A 313 -12.58 40.45 19.67
N GLY A 314 -11.34 40.94 19.52
CA GLY A 314 -10.54 40.76 18.30
C GLY A 314 -10.15 42.03 17.54
N GLN A 315 -10.34 43.22 18.11
CA GLN A 315 -9.84 44.46 17.51
C GLN A 315 -8.30 44.45 17.42
N ASN A 316 -7.74 44.98 16.32
CA ASN A 316 -6.29 45.03 16.12
C ASN A 316 -5.60 45.91 17.19
N ILE A 317 -4.42 45.50 17.64
CA ILE A 317 -3.61 46.22 18.63
C ILE A 317 -3.33 47.67 18.23
N PHE A 318 -3.05 47.95 16.95
CA PHE A 318 -2.76 49.32 16.49
C PHE A 318 -3.99 50.22 16.56
N THR A 319 -5.18 49.69 16.24
CA THR A 319 -6.44 50.42 16.38
C THR A 319 -6.79 50.68 17.84
N THR A 320 -6.56 49.71 18.72
CA THR A 320 -6.73 49.88 20.16
C THR A 320 -5.79 50.96 20.70
N LEU A 321 -4.52 50.94 20.29
CA LEU A 321 -3.53 51.92 20.72
C LEU A 321 -3.90 53.33 20.25
N PHE A 322 -4.33 53.49 19.00
CA PHE A 322 -4.77 54.77 18.45
C PHE A 322 -6.03 55.31 19.16
N ASN A 323 -7.03 54.46 19.38
CA ASN A 323 -8.24 54.83 20.11
C ASN A 323 -7.93 55.21 21.57
N SER A 324 -7.04 54.47 22.23
CA SER A 324 -6.56 54.78 23.58
C SER A 324 -5.80 56.10 23.62
N PHE A 325 -5.01 56.41 22.59
CA PHE A 325 -4.31 57.70 22.49
C PHE A 325 -5.30 58.86 22.38
N ILE A 326 -6.31 58.73 21.51
CA ILE A 326 -7.37 59.76 21.36
C ILE A 326 -8.15 59.92 22.66
N LEU A 327 -8.53 58.84 23.34
CA LEU A 327 -9.23 58.87 24.62
C LEU A 327 -8.35 59.40 25.76
N GLY A 328 -7.03 59.26 25.66
CA GLY A 328 -6.06 59.75 26.64
C GLY A 328 -6.04 61.27 26.76
N LEU A 329 -6.16 61.99 25.65
CA LEU A 329 -6.16 63.46 25.64
C LEU A 329 -7.27 64.08 26.52
N PRO A 330 -8.57 63.77 26.34
CA PRO A 330 -9.62 64.28 27.22
C PRO A 330 -9.54 63.68 28.63
N SER A 331 -9.11 62.43 28.79
CA SER A 331 -8.97 61.79 30.11
C SER A 331 -7.96 62.53 31.00
N ILE A 332 -6.79 62.88 30.45
CA ILE A 332 -5.77 63.65 31.18
C ILE A 332 -6.30 65.05 31.51
N TYR A 333 -6.95 65.72 30.54
CA TYR A 333 -7.50 67.07 30.76
C TYR A 333 -8.55 67.09 31.86
N PHE A 334 -9.62 66.30 31.73
CA PHE A 334 -10.71 66.25 32.71
C PHE A 334 -10.26 65.64 34.03
N GLY A 335 -9.45 64.58 34.02
CA GLY A 335 -8.89 63.98 35.22
C GLY A 335 -8.04 64.96 36.03
N SER A 336 -7.22 65.79 35.36
CA SER A 336 -6.44 66.81 36.05
C SER A 336 -7.32 67.86 36.74
N LYS A 337 -8.47 68.24 36.15
CA LYS A 337 -9.43 69.19 36.73
C LYS A 337 -10.18 68.59 37.91
N VAL A 338 -10.64 67.35 37.78
CA VAL A 338 -11.31 66.59 38.85
C VAL A 338 -10.40 66.44 40.06
N LEU A 339 -9.15 66.00 39.87
CA LEU A 339 -8.20 65.81 40.96
C LEU A 339 -7.79 67.12 41.63
N ARG A 340 -7.67 68.23 40.86
CA ARG A 340 -7.40 69.56 41.42
C ARG A 340 -8.56 70.06 42.28
N SER A 341 -9.80 69.89 41.81
CA SER A 341 -11.00 70.24 42.57
C SER A 341 -11.14 69.41 43.85
N LEU A 342 -10.84 68.12 43.78
CA LEU A 342 -10.81 67.24 44.97
C LEU A 342 -9.77 67.71 45.99
N ARG A 343 -8.59 68.13 45.54
CA ARG A 343 -7.54 68.69 46.41
C ARG A 343 -7.98 69.98 47.07
N GLU A 344 -8.69 70.86 46.36
CA GLU A 344 -9.22 72.11 46.90
C GLU A 344 -10.31 71.86 47.94
N ASN A 345 -11.24 70.93 47.65
CA ASN A 345 -12.28 70.53 48.60
C ASN A 345 -11.68 69.97 49.91
N ARG A 346 -10.63 69.16 49.82
CA ARG A 346 -9.88 68.67 50.99
C ARG A 346 -9.24 69.78 51.82
N LYS A 347 -8.70 70.83 51.18
CA LYS A 347 -8.10 71.98 51.89
C LYS A 347 -9.14 72.80 52.67
N VAL A 348 -10.38 72.82 52.19
CA VAL A 348 -11.50 73.55 52.80
C VAL A 348 -12.29 72.67 53.79
N GLY A 349 -11.91 71.40 53.96
CA GLY A 349 -12.59 70.46 54.85
C GLY A 349 -13.98 70.03 54.36
N ARG A 350 -14.27 70.19 53.07
CA ARG A 350 -15.50 69.71 52.44
C ARG A 350 -15.27 68.29 51.93
N PHE A 351 -15.94 67.32 52.55
CA PHE A 351 -15.99 65.92 52.13
C PHE A 351 -17.35 65.63 51.52
#